data_AF-A0A436BKL4-F1
#
_entry.id   AF-A0A436BKL4-F1
#
_cell.length_a   1.000
_cell.length_b   1.000
_cell.length_c   1.000
_cell.angle_alpha   90.00
_cell.angle_beta   90.00
_cell.angle_gamma   90.00
#
_symmetry.space_group_name_H-M   'P 1'
#
loop_
_entity.id
_entity.type
_entity.pdbx_description
1 polymer ?
#
loop_
_entity_poly.entity_id
_entity_poly.type
_entity_poly.pdbx_seq_one_letter_code
_entity_poly.pdbx_strand_id
1 'polypeptide(L)' 'LNLANRLYGGAVTDTDDACRLLAGETVTVWQVEGSVPLRFSFDNAAALYADL' A
#
# COMPACT_ATOMS: atom_id res chain seq x y z
N LEU A 1 8.90 5.61 -5.62
CA LEU A 1 7.62 4.86 -5.72
C LEU A 1 7.08 4.64 -4.30
N ASN A 2 5.96 5.26 -3.93
CA ASN A 2 5.53 5.37 -2.52
C ASN A 2 4.96 4.04 -1.99
N LEU A 3 5.31 3.63 -0.76
CA LEU A 3 4.92 2.35 -0.14
C LEU A 3 3.40 2.11 -0.20
N ALA A 4 2.61 3.19 -0.06
CA ALA A 4 1.16 3.17 -0.17
C ALA A 4 0.64 2.62 -1.52
N ASN A 5 1.36 2.85 -2.63
CA ASN A 5 0.96 2.32 -3.94
C ASN A 5 1.22 0.80 -4.06
N ARG A 6 2.14 0.24 -3.26
CA ARG A 6 2.43 -1.20 -3.21
C ARG A 6 1.48 -1.96 -2.27
N LEU A 7 0.84 -1.25 -1.34
CA LEU A 7 -0.14 -1.78 -0.38
C LEU A 7 -1.58 -1.57 -0.86
N TYR A 8 -1.81 -1.38 -2.16
CA TYR A 8 -3.14 -1.27 -2.70
C TYR A 8 -3.90 -2.59 -2.46
N GLY A 9 -4.84 -2.60 -1.52
CA GLY A 9 -5.50 -3.82 -1.03
C GLY A 9 -4.71 -4.62 0.03
N GLY A 10 -3.58 -4.10 0.51
CA GLY A 10 -2.76 -4.70 1.57
C GLY A 10 -3.16 -4.24 2.97
N ALA A 11 -2.75 -4.99 3.98
CA ALA A 11 -2.88 -4.66 5.40
C ALA A 11 -1.50 -4.46 6.05
N VAL A 12 -1.43 -3.56 7.02
CA VAL A 12 -0.26 -3.38 7.88
C VAL A 12 -0.64 -3.83 9.29
N THR A 13 0.09 -4.82 9.79
CA THR A 13 -0.06 -5.37 11.14
C THR A 13 1.26 -5.97 11.60
N ASP A 14 1.33 -6.41 12.87
CA ASP A 14 2.49 -7.12 13.40
C ASP A 14 2.58 -8.57 12.88
N THR A 15 3.65 -9.28 13.26
CA THR A 15 3.90 -10.63 12.77
C THR A 15 2.85 -11.63 13.22
N ASP A 16 2.37 -11.53 14.45
CA ASP A 16 1.44 -12.50 15.02
C ASP A 16 0.07 -12.38 14.33
N ASP A 17 -0.41 -11.15 14.17
CA ASP A 17 -1.65 -10.87 13.47
C ASP A 17 -1.58 -11.19 11.97
N ALA A 18 -0.42 -11.00 11.33
CA ALA A 18 -0.19 -11.44 9.96
C ALA A 18 -0.29 -12.96 9.82
N CYS A 19 0.28 -13.73 10.76
CA CYS A 19 0.17 -15.19 10.78
C CYS A 19 -1.28 -15.65 10.94
N ARG A 20 -2.07 -14.98 11.79
CA ARG A 20 -3.49 -15.27 11.99
C ARG A 20 -4.32 -14.99 10.74
N LEU A 21 -4.06 -13.87 10.05
CA LEU A 21 -4.68 -13.58 8.76
C LEU A 21 -4.36 -14.67 7.71
N LEU A 22 -3.12 -15.15 7.65
CA LEU A 22 -2.73 -16.24 6.75
C LEU A 22 -3.41 -17.58 7.10
N ALA A 23 -3.76 -17.78 8.36
CA ALA A 23 -4.55 -18.92 8.83
C ALA A 23 -6.06 -18.76 8.55
N GLY A 24 -6.50 -17.64 7.97
CA GLY A 24 -7.90 -17.35 7.66
C GLY A 24 -8.71 -16.78 8.81
N GLU A 25 -8.06 -16.35 9.90
CA GLU A 25 -8.73 -15.67 11.00
C GLU A 25 -9.05 -14.21 10.67
N THR A 26 -10.05 -13.67 11.37
CA THR A 26 -10.37 -12.23 11.33
C THR A 26 -9.56 -11.49 12.39
N VAL A 27 -8.85 -10.45 11.96
CA VAL A 27 -8.03 -9.59 12.82
C VAL A 27 -8.27 -8.13 12.46
N THR A 28 -8.25 -7.23 13.44
CA THR A 28 -8.31 -5.78 13.22
C THR A 28 -6.94 -5.28 12.79
N VAL A 29 -6.84 -4.80 11.55
CA VAL A 29 -5.59 -4.32 10.96
C VAL A 29 -5.79 -2.99 10.28
N TRP A 30 -4.73 -2.19 10.16
CA TRP A 30 -4.80 -0.99 9.34
C TRP A 30 -4.73 -1.38 7.86
N GLN A 31 -5.66 -0.89 7.06
CA GLN A 31 -5.66 -1.04 5.61
C GLN A 31 -5.68 0.32 4.93
N VAL A 32 -5.10 0.39 3.74
CA VAL A 32 -5.28 1.56 2.88
C VAL A 32 -6.73 1.55 2.38
N GLU A 33 -7.53 2.50 2.86
CA GLU A 33 -8.90 2.70 2.37
C GLU A 33 -8.90 3.54 1.10
N GLY A 34 -9.29 2.91 -0.02
CA GLY A 34 -9.50 3.58 -1.30
C GLY A 34 -8.24 3.76 -2.16
N SER A 35 -8.45 4.40 -3.31
CA SER A 35 -7.37 4.70 -4.25
C SER A 35 -6.52 5.86 -3.72
N VAL A 36 -5.25 5.62 -3.43
CA VAL A 36 -4.29 6.73 -3.32
C VAL A 36 -4.30 7.43 -4.67
N PRO A 37 -4.49 8.76 -4.76
CA PRO A 37 -4.42 9.47 -6.03
C PRO A 37 -3.10 9.11 -6.71
N LEU A 38 -3.15 8.63 -7.94
CA LEU A 38 -1.95 8.42 -8.74
C LEU A 38 -1.25 9.76 -8.84
N ARG A 39 -0.23 9.96 -8.00
CA ARG A 39 0.60 11.17 -7.98
C ARG A 39 1.34 11.37 -9.32
N PHE A 40 1.35 10.33 -10.15
CA PHE A 40 2.00 10.28 -11.43
C PHE A 40 0.97 9.98 -12.54
N SER A 41 0.87 10.88 -13.52
CA SER A 41 0.33 10.59 -14.85
C SER A 41 1.47 10.19 -15.78
N PHE A 42 1.15 9.66 -16.96
CA PHE A 42 2.16 9.40 -17.99
C PHE A 42 3.01 10.66 -18.26
N ASP A 43 2.36 11.82 -18.28
CA ASP A 43 3.00 13.09 -18.63
C ASP A 43 3.98 13.62 -17.57
N ASN A 44 3.79 13.31 -16.28
CA ASN A 44 4.60 13.90 -15.21
C ASN A 44 5.54 12.88 -14.52
N ALA A 45 5.40 11.58 -14.81
CA ALA A 45 6.17 10.52 -14.15
C ALA A 45 7.68 10.65 -14.37
N ALA A 46 8.10 11.00 -15.59
CA ALA A 46 9.51 11.13 -15.95
C ALA A 46 10.19 12.31 -15.24
N ALA A 47 9.54 13.48 -15.21
CA ALA A 47 10.07 14.68 -14.56
C ALA A 47 10.20 14.48 -13.05
N LEU A 48 9.17 13.93 -12.40
CA LEU A 48 9.20 13.69 -10.96
C LEU A 48 10.18 12.60 -10.53
N TYR A 49 10.59 11.70 -11.43
CA TYR A 49 11.63 10.70 -11.16
C TYR A 49 13.05 11.25 -11.30
N ALA A 50 13.25 12.23 -12.19
CA ALA A 50 14.55 12.88 -12.38
C ALA A 50 14.92 13.83 -11.23
N ASP A 51 13.93 14.38 -10.52
CA ASP A 51 14.09 15.27 -9.38
C ASP A 51 14.31 14.55 -8.02
N LEU A 52 14.43 13.21 -8.03
CA LEU A 52 14.65 12.39 -6.83
C LEU A 52 16.10 11.91 -6.73
#